data_AF-A0A7Y5JRU3-F1
#
_entry.id   AF-A0A7Y5JRU3-F1
#
_cell.length_a   1.000
_cell.length_b   1.000
_cell.length_c   1.000
_cell.angle_alpha   90.00
_cell.angle_beta   90.00
_cell.angle_gamma   90.00
#
_symmetry.space_group_name_H-M   'P 1'
#
loop_
_entity.id
_entity.type
_entity.pdbx_description
1 polymer ?
#
loop_
_entity_poly.entity_id
_entity_poly.type
_entity_poly.pdbx_seq_one_letter_code
_entity_poly.pdbx_strand_id
1 'polypeptide(L)'
;MQMSKMMIQPRLDYFKMIHGVTRRIVDQMPDDKLNFKPVPEVRSWSETVQHMYGSLDAMMKMAKDAKFYEDTPGNINSKADLNKFVDDMFASALKTWETVTDADLTRKFEAWGTTFDCWQMPFFAVDEHWHHRGALTIYLRLNGIEPIMIYDYQG
;
A
#
# COMPACT_ATOMS: atom_id res chain seq x y z
N MET A 1 19.29 20.16 -1.39
CA MET A 1 18.11 20.57 -2.16
C MET A 1 16.88 20.11 -1.38
N GLN A 2 15.89 20.98 -1.17
CA GLN A 2 14.67 20.61 -0.45
C GLN A 2 13.76 19.79 -1.38
N MET A 3 13.24 18.66 -0.91
CA MET A 3 12.32 17.82 -1.69
C MET A 3 11.00 18.57 -1.91
N SER A 4 10.51 18.56 -3.15
CA SER A 4 9.22 19.14 -3.53
C SER A 4 8.28 18.08 -4.07
N LYS A 5 6.98 18.37 -4.07
CA LYS A 5 5.94 17.51 -4.61
C LYS A 5 6.23 17.13 -6.06
N MET A 6 6.70 18.09 -6.86
CA MET A 6 7.08 17.87 -8.26
C MET A 6 8.18 16.82 -8.42
N MET A 7 9.13 16.72 -7.49
CA MET A 7 10.19 15.71 -7.53
C MET A 7 9.69 14.31 -7.14
N ILE A 8 8.63 14.23 -6.33
CA ILE A 8 8.04 12.97 -5.85
C ILE A 8 6.97 12.44 -6.82
N GLN A 9 6.27 13.35 -7.51
CA GLN A 9 5.13 13.04 -8.36
C GLN A 9 5.40 11.94 -9.40
N PRO A 10 6.53 11.91 -10.14
CA PRO A 10 6.78 10.85 -11.11
C PRO A 10 6.83 9.44 -10.50
N ARG A 11 7.33 9.31 -9.27
CA ARG A 11 7.34 8.03 -8.55
C ARG A 11 5.92 7.58 -8.21
N LEU A 12 5.04 8.50 -7.83
CA LEU A 12 3.65 8.19 -7.55
C LEU A 12 2.82 7.93 -8.82
N ASP A 13 3.16 8.57 -9.93
CA ASP A 13 2.55 8.24 -11.22
C ASP A 13 2.92 6.83 -11.68
N TYR A 14 4.19 6.45 -11.51
CA TYR A 14 4.62 5.05 -11.69
C TYR A 14 3.91 4.11 -10.71
N PHE A 15 3.71 4.53 -9.47
CA PHE A 15 2.97 3.75 -8.47
C PHE A 15 1.52 3.46 -8.87
N LYS A 16 0.83 4.37 -9.56
CA LYS A 16 -0.53 4.11 -10.07
C LYS A 16 -0.55 2.94 -11.07
N MET A 17 0.47 2.82 -11.92
CA MET A 17 0.61 1.66 -12.82
C MET A 17 0.85 0.36 -12.03
N ILE A 18 1.72 0.41 -11.01
CA ILE A 18 2.00 -0.71 -10.11
C ILE A 18 0.74 -1.16 -9.35
N HIS A 19 -0.06 -0.21 -8.88
CA HIS A 19 -1.33 -0.46 -8.21
C HIS A 19 -2.27 -1.25 -9.11
N GLY A 20 -2.43 -0.88 -10.38
CA GLY A 20 -3.30 -1.60 -11.32
C GLY A 20 -2.96 -3.09 -11.42
N VAL A 21 -1.67 -3.43 -11.50
CA VAL A 21 -1.24 -4.83 -11.51
C VAL A 21 -1.41 -5.49 -10.15
N THR A 22 -1.12 -4.78 -9.06
CA THR A 22 -1.31 -5.30 -7.69
C THR A 22 -2.78 -5.62 -7.43
N ARG A 23 -3.70 -4.76 -7.88
CA ARG A 23 -5.13 -4.95 -7.73
C ARG A 23 -5.62 -6.23 -8.41
N ARG A 24 -5.08 -6.54 -9.59
CA ARG A 24 -5.37 -7.80 -10.29
C ARG A 24 -4.77 -9.00 -9.57
N ILE A 25 -3.55 -8.89 -9.03
CA ILE A 25 -2.94 -9.93 -8.16
C ILE A 25 -3.80 -10.19 -6.92
N VAL A 26 -4.28 -9.14 -6.26
CA VAL A 26 -5.19 -9.27 -5.09
C VAL A 26 -6.46 -10.02 -5.49
N ASP A 27 -6.98 -9.79 -6.69
CA ASP A 27 -8.17 -10.47 -7.20
C ASP A 27 -7.93 -11.97 -7.51
N GLN A 28 -6.70 -12.45 -7.63
CA GLN A 28 -6.45 -13.85 -7.97
C GLN A 28 -6.77 -14.84 -6.83
N MET A 29 -6.78 -14.39 -5.57
CA MET A 29 -7.05 -15.28 -4.43
C MET A 29 -8.56 -15.53 -4.29
N PRO A 30 -8.99 -16.80 -4.20
CA PRO A 30 -10.40 -17.12 -3.99
C PRO A 30 -10.84 -16.83 -2.55
N ASP A 31 -12.15 -16.72 -2.38
CA ASP A 31 -12.81 -16.31 -1.13
C ASP A 31 -12.49 -17.25 0.05
N ASP A 32 -12.42 -18.56 -0.20
CA ASP A 32 -12.11 -19.60 0.78
C ASP A 32 -10.64 -19.60 1.25
N LYS A 33 -9.78 -18.79 0.62
CA LYS A 33 -8.34 -18.70 0.92
C LYS A 33 -7.91 -17.35 1.47
N LEU A 34 -8.84 -16.42 1.75
CA LEU A 34 -8.50 -15.11 2.31
C LEU A 34 -7.76 -15.19 3.66
N ASN A 35 -8.04 -16.21 4.46
CA ASN A 35 -7.39 -16.45 5.74
C ASN A 35 -6.16 -17.36 5.64
N PHE A 36 -5.72 -17.74 4.43
CA PHE A 36 -4.53 -18.54 4.23
C PHE A 36 -3.29 -17.82 4.78
N LYS A 37 -2.48 -18.55 5.57
CA LYS A 37 -1.17 -18.14 6.08
C LYS A 37 -0.13 -19.13 5.57
N PRO A 38 1.02 -18.68 4.99
CA PRO A 38 2.11 -19.58 4.61
C PRO A 38 2.66 -20.37 5.80
N VAL A 39 2.79 -19.69 6.94
CA VAL A 39 3.12 -20.25 8.26
C VAL A 39 2.33 -19.48 9.34
N PRO A 40 2.05 -20.07 10.51
CA PRO A 40 1.19 -19.47 11.54
C PRO A 40 1.60 -18.07 11.99
N GLU A 41 2.90 -17.76 11.98
CA GLU A 41 3.50 -16.53 12.48
C GLU A 41 3.38 -15.36 11.50
N VAL A 42 3.05 -15.64 10.23
CA VAL A 42 2.94 -14.64 9.18
C VAL A 42 1.48 -14.22 9.00
N ARG A 43 1.27 -12.96 8.58
CA ARG A 43 -0.07 -12.45 8.22
C ARG A 43 -0.76 -13.35 7.20
N SER A 44 -2.08 -13.44 7.28
CA SER A 44 -2.88 -14.08 6.24
C SER A 44 -2.84 -13.27 4.95
N TRP A 45 -3.38 -13.84 3.86
CA TRP A 45 -3.57 -13.10 2.62
C TRP A 45 -4.34 -11.79 2.86
N SER A 46 -5.50 -11.87 3.51
CA SER A 46 -6.34 -10.71 3.81
C SER A 46 -5.61 -9.72 4.73
N GLU A 47 -4.95 -10.19 5.78
CA GLU A 47 -4.18 -9.33 6.70
C GLU A 47 -3.03 -8.61 5.98
N THR A 48 -2.34 -9.29 5.05
CA THR A 48 -1.23 -8.70 4.27
C THR A 48 -1.74 -7.62 3.31
N VAL A 49 -2.83 -7.89 2.60
CA VAL A 49 -3.44 -6.91 1.69
C VAL A 49 -3.98 -5.70 2.47
N GLN A 50 -4.64 -5.94 3.61
CA GLN A 50 -5.13 -4.86 4.47
C GLN A 50 -3.98 -3.99 4.99
N HIS A 51 -2.91 -4.60 5.48
CA HIS A 51 -1.73 -3.90 5.95
C HIS A 51 -1.08 -3.06 4.85
N MET A 52 -0.94 -3.61 3.65
CA MET A 52 -0.35 -2.93 2.49
C MET A 52 -1.10 -1.64 2.13
N TYR A 53 -2.43 -1.71 2.01
CA TYR A 53 -3.25 -0.57 1.61
C TYR A 53 -3.58 0.39 2.77
N GLY A 54 -3.72 -0.13 3.99
CA GLY A 54 -3.85 0.69 5.19
C GLY A 54 -2.58 1.51 5.47
N SER A 55 -1.41 0.90 5.29
CA SER A 55 -0.12 1.60 5.42
C SER A 55 0.07 2.68 4.35
N LEU A 56 -0.35 2.41 3.11
CA LEU A 56 -0.36 3.41 2.03
C LEU A 56 -1.15 4.66 2.44
N ASP A 57 -2.39 4.50 2.90
CA ASP A 57 -3.24 5.61 3.32
C ASP A 57 -2.67 6.33 4.56
N ALA A 58 -2.22 5.58 5.57
CA ALA A 58 -1.61 6.14 6.78
C ALA A 58 -0.36 6.98 6.45
N MET A 59 0.54 6.48 5.60
CA MET A 59 1.77 7.20 5.23
C MET A 59 1.48 8.45 4.39
N MET A 60 0.46 8.45 3.52
CA MET A 60 0.05 9.67 2.83
C MET A 60 -0.49 10.73 3.79
N LYS A 61 -1.23 10.32 4.83
CA LYS A 61 -1.68 11.21 5.92
C LYS A 61 -0.52 11.72 6.75
N MET A 62 0.47 10.87 7.07
CA MET A 62 1.70 11.31 7.75
C MET A 62 2.44 12.38 6.95
N ALA A 63 2.57 12.19 5.62
CA ALA A 63 3.16 13.18 4.71
C ALA A 63 2.42 14.52 4.76
N LYS A 64 1.09 14.48 4.91
CA LYS A 64 0.24 15.67 4.94
C LYS A 64 0.22 16.36 6.28
N ASP A 65 0.20 15.62 7.39
CA ASP A 65 -0.11 16.20 8.70
C ASP A 65 1.12 16.35 9.60
N ALA A 66 2.25 15.72 9.26
CA ALA A 66 3.41 15.59 10.13
C ALA A 66 3.04 15.00 11.49
N LYS A 67 2.26 13.92 11.46
CA LYS A 67 1.79 13.18 12.63
C LYS A 67 1.79 11.68 12.32
N PHE A 68 2.15 10.87 13.30
CA PHE A 68 2.04 9.42 13.20
C PHE A 68 0.56 8.95 13.11
N TYR A 69 0.33 7.99 12.22
CA TYR A 69 -0.93 7.28 12.02
C TYR A 69 -0.66 5.78 11.98
N GLU A 70 -1.48 4.97 12.64
CA GLU A 70 -1.45 3.52 12.44
C GLU A 70 -2.26 3.15 11.19
N ASP A 71 -1.93 2.01 10.57
CA ASP A 71 -2.78 1.45 9.52
C ASP A 71 -4.12 1.01 10.13
N THR A 72 -5.21 1.23 9.40
CA THR A 72 -6.56 0.92 9.88
C THR A 72 -7.10 -0.30 9.13
N PRO A 73 -7.27 -1.45 9.80
CA PRO A 73 -7.84 -2.64 9.17
C PRO A 73 -9.34 -2.44 8.88
N GLY A 74 -9.83 -3.13 7.87
CA GLY A 74 -11.25 -3.16 7.50
C GLY A 74 -11.97 -4.39 8.05
N ASN A 75 -13.30 -4.36 7.99
CA ASN A 75 -14.12 -5.55 8.27
C ASN A 75 -14.23 -6.39 6.99
N ILE A 76 -13.34 -7.37 6.83
CA ILE A 76 -13.26 -8.19 5.62
C ILE A 76 -13.87 -9.57 5.86
N ASN A 77 -15.01 -9.85 5.24
CA ASN A 77 -15.68 -11.15 5.30
C ASN A 77 -15.73 -11.87 3.95
N SER A 78 -15.34 -11.18 2.87
CA SER A 78 -15.35 -11.70 1.52
C SER A 78 -14.27 -11.04 0.66
N LYS A 79 -14.03 -11.62 -0.51
CA LYS A 79 -13.15 -11.11 -1.56
C LYS A 79 -13.67 -9.76 -2.05
N ALA A 80 -15.00 -9.61 -2.13
CA ALA A 80 -15.63 -8.35 -2.50
C ALA A 80 -15.33 -7.25 -1.46
N ASP A 81 -15.38 -7.56 -0.17
CA ASP A 81 -15.02 -6.60 0.89
C ASP A 81 -13.54 -6.23 0.80
N LEU A 82 -12.65 -7.21 0.59
CA LEU A 82 -11.21 -6.96 0.48
C LEU A 82 -10.90 -6.07 -0.72
N ASN A 83 -11.50 -6.38 -1.87
CA ASN A 83 -11.40 -5.59 -3.08
C ASN A 83 -11.89 -4.16 -2.89
N LYS A 84 -13.05 -3.99 -2.23
CA LYS A 84 -13.57 -2.66 -1.89
C LYS A 84 -12.62 -1.90 -0.96
N PHE A 85 -12.08 -2.55 0.06
CA PHE A 85 -11.12 -1.96 0.98
C PHE A 85 -9.87 -1.45 0.25
N VAL A 86 -9.34 -2.26 -0.67
CA VAL A 86 -8.22 -1.88 -1.53
C VAL A 86 -8.52 -0.61 -2.32
N ASP A 87 -9.68 -0.58 -2.99
CA ASP A 87 -10.07 0.55 -3.85
C ASP A 87 -10.29 1.83 -3.01
N ASP A 88 -10.95 1.71 -1.85
CA ASP A 88 -11.21 2.82 -0.94
C ASP A 88 -9.93 3.41 -0.34
N MET A 89 -9.00 2.56 0.13
CA MET A 89 -7.73 3.02 0.72
C MET A 89 -6.83 3.64 -0.33
N PHE A 90 -6.76 3.08 -1.53
CA PHE A 90 -5.99 3.67 -2.62
C PHE A 90 -6.55 5.04 -3.02
N ALA A 91 -7.87 5.16 -3.17
CA ALA A 91 -8.52 6.44 -3.48
C ALA A 91 -8.31 7.48 -2.37
N SER A 92 -8.41 7.09 -1.10
CA SER A 92 -8.14 7.95 0.06
C SER A 92 -6.70 8.45 0.09
N ALA A 93 -5.74 7.56 -0.16
CA ALA A 93 -4.31 7.90 -0.23
C ALA A 93 -4.02 8.92 -1.34
N LEU A 94 -4.59 8.72 -2.54
CA LEU A 94 -4.43 9.65 -3.66
C LEU A 94 -5.06 11.01 -3.37
N LYS A 95 -6.28 11.03 -2.83
CA LYS A 95 -6.96 12.27 -2.44
C LYS A 95 -6.16 13.03 -1.37
N THR A 96 -5.56 12.33 -0.42
CA THR A 96 -4.68 12.95 0.57
C THR A 96 -3.47 13.58 -0.12
N TRP A 97 -2.80 12.82 -1.00
CA TRP A 97 -1.64 13.30 -1.76
C TRP A 97 -1.96 14.54 -2.61
N GLU A 98 -3.14 14.63 -3.22
CA GLU A 98 -3.57 15.82 -3.98
C GLU A 98 -3.50 17.10 -3.14
N THR A 99 -3.81 17.02 -1.85
CA THR A 99 -3.79 18.15 -0.91
C THR A 99 -2.43 18.43 -0.28
N VAL A 100 -1.45 17.54 -0.42
CA VAL A 100 -0.09 17.74 0.10
C VAL A 100 0.56 18.90 -0.65
N THR A 101 1.20 19.80 0.11
CA THR A 101 1.94 20.95 -0.41
C THR A 101 3.44 20.76 -0.23
N ASP A 102 4.25 21.55 -0.93
CA ASP A 102 5.70 21.55 -0.71
C ASP A 102 6.05 21.88 0.75
N ALA A 103 5.31 22.81 1.37
CA ALA A 103 5.50 23.18 2.78
C ALA A 103 5.27 21.99 3.73
N ASP A 104 4.26 21.16 3.46
CA ASP A 104 4.00 19.94 4.25
C ASP A 104 5.20 18.99 4.23
N LEU A 105 5.80 18.80 3.04
CA LEU A 105 6.93 17.89 2.82
C LEU A 105 8.22 18.33 3.53
N THR A 106 8.31 19.61 3.93
CA THR A 106 9.46 20.15 4.69
C THR A 106 9.40 19.87 6.18
N ARG A 107 8.22 19.49 6.69
CA ARG A 107 8.00 19.27 8.12
C ARG A 107 8.62 17.95 8.57
N LYS A 108 8.86 17.86 9.87
CA LYS A 108 9.35 16.66 10.55
C LYS A 108 8.34 16.19 11.58
N PHE A 109 8.33 14.90 11.85
CA PHE A 109 7.53 14.30 12.90
C PHE A 109 8.20 13.06 13.48
N GLU A 110 7.79 12.68 14.68
CA GLU A 110 8.25 11.45 15.32
C GLU A 110 7.35 10.27 14.94
N ALA A 111 7.97 9.16 14.55
CA ALA A 111 7.32 7.88 14.28
C ALA A 111 8.31 6.75 14.53
N TRP A 112 7.82 5.58 14.96
CA TRP A 112 8.65 4.38 15.15
C TRP A 112 9.94 4.62 15.98
N GLY A 113 9.88 5.51 16.98
CA GLY A 113 11.01 5.82 17.86
C GLY A 113 12.10 6.70 17.25
N THR A 114 11.86 7.33 16.09
CA THR A 114 12.81 8.26 15.46
C THR A 114 12.09 9.42 14.75
N THR A 115 12.84 10.42 14.29
CA THR A 115 12.31 11.58 13.56
C THR A 115 12.47 11.38 12.06
N PHE A 116 11.39 11.62 11.31
CA PHE A 116 11.38 11.58 9.85
C PHE A 116 11.02 12.93 9.25
N ASP A 117 11.51 13.19 8.04
CA ASP A 117 10.97 14.22 7.17
C ASP A 117 9.70 13.70 6.48
N CYS A 118 8.68 14.55 6.36
CA CYS A 118 7.40 14.18 5.77
C CYS A 118 7.53 13.72 4.31
N TRP A 119 8.52 14.25 3.56
CA TRP A 119 8.78 13.84 2.19
C TRP A 119 9.18 12.36 2.04
N GLN A 120 9.63 11.70 3.11
CA GLN A 120 10.03 10.29 3.08
C GLN A 120 8.80 9.36 3.03
N MET A 121 7.65 9.79 3.55
CA MET A 121 6.49 8.92 3.71
C MET A 121 5.92 8.37 2.40
N PRO A 122 5.78 9.15 1.31
CA PRO A 122 5.40 8.60 0.01
C PRO A 122 6.39 7.55 -0.54
N PHE A 123 7.68 7.65 -0.19
CA PHE A 123 8.68 6.66 -0.61
C PHE A 123 8.49 5.35 0.13
N PHE A 124 8.36 5.42 1.45
CA PHE A 124 8.08 4.26 2.30
C PHE A 124 6.77 3.58 1.91
N ALA A 125 5.72 4.35 1.58
CA ALA A 125 4.46 3.79 1.12
C ALA A 125 4.63 2.93 -0.14
N VAL A 126 5.44 3.41 -1.10
CA VAL A 126 5.74 2.67 -2.34
C VAL A 126 6.62 1.44 -2.06
N ASP A 127 7.62 1.57 -1.19
CA ASP A 127 8.54 0.47 -0.85
C ASP A 127 7.82 -0.65 -0.09
N GLU A 128 6.98 -0.30 0.89
CA GLU A 128 6.17 -1.24 1.66
C GLU A 128 5.18 -2.00 0.75
N HIS A 129 4.58 -1.28 -0.20
CA HIS A 129 3.71 -1.89 -1.20
C HIS A 129 4.46 -2.88 -2.09
N TRP A 130 5.66 -2.54 -2.56
CA TRP A 130 6.49 -3.48 -3.34
C TRP A 130 6.92 -4.70 -2.54
N HIS A 131 7.31 -4.50 -1.27
CA HIS A 131 7.70 -5.57 -0.37
C HIS A 131 6.59 -6.61 -0.23
N HIS A 132 5.38 -6.19 0.15
CA HIS A 132 4.25 -7.11 0.33
C HIS A 132 3.74 -7.65 -0.99
N ARG A 133 3.75 -6.88 -2.08
CA ARG A 133 3.38 -7.37 -3.40
C ARG A 133 4.25 -8.57 -3.82
N GLY A 134 5.55 -8.52 -3.56
CA GLY A 134 6.45 -9.67 -3.76
C GLY A 134 6.00 -10.87 -2.94
N ALA A 135 5.68 -10.67 -1.67
CA ALA A 135 5.17 -11.72 -0.80
C ALA A 135 3.86 -12.34 -1.32
N LEU A 136 2.89 -11.54 -1.78
CA LEU A 136 1.61 -12.03 -2.32
C LEU A 136 1.81 -13.01 -3.49
N THR A 137 2.82 -12.82 -4.33
CA THR A 137 3.11 -13.80 -5.40
C THR A 137 3.43 -15.19 -4.86
N ILE A 138 4.12 -15.29 -3.72
CA ILE A 138 4.43 -16.56 -3.06
C ILE A 138 3.17 -17.18 -2.46
N TYR A 139 2.26 -16.39 -1.91
CA TYR A 139 1.00 -16.90 -1.34
C TYR A 139 0.14 -17.56 -2.43
N LEU A 140 0.06 -16.93 -3.61
CA LEU A 140 -0.63 -17.49 -4.77
C LEU A 140 0.00 -18.83 -5.20
N ARG A 141 1.33 -18.87 -5.31
CA ARG A 141 2.07 -20.10 -5.66
C ARG A 141 1.82 -21.24 -4.68
N LEU A 142 1.83 -20.96 -3.38
CA LEU A 142 1.55 -21.94 -2.33
C LEU A 142 0.12 -22.48 -2.38
N ASN A 143 -0.80 -21.75 -3.00
CA ASN A 143 -2.18 -22.18 -3.27
C ASN A 143 -2.38 -22.74 -4.68
N GLY A 144 -1.30 -23.01 -5.43
CA GLY A 144 -1.37 -23.55 -6.78
C GLY A 144 -1.86 -22.57 -7.85
N ILE A 145 -1.84 -21.27 -7.56
CA ILE A 145 -2.29 -20.21 -8.46
C ILE A 145 -1.06 -19.56 -9.11
N GLU A 146 -1.06 -19.48 -10.45
CA GLU A 146 -0.06 -18.75 -11.22
C GLU A 146 -0.27 -17.24 -11.03
N PRO A 147 0.68 -16.49 -10.42
CA PRO A 147 0.55 -15.05 -10.27
C PRO A 147 0.64 -14.33 -11.62
N ILE A 148 -0.13 -13.27 -11.78
CA ILE A 148 0.04 -12.32 -12.90
C ILE A 148 1.46 -11.76 -12.84
N MET A 149 2.09 -11.63 -14.01
CA MET A 149 3.45 -11.09 -14.12
C MET A 149 3.51 -9.67 -13.54
N ILE A 150 4.46 -9.42 -12.64
CA ILE A 150 4.49 -8.18 -11.86
C ILE A 150 4.76 -6.90 -12.68
N TYR A 151 5.21 -7.05 -13.93
CA TYR A 151 5.45 -5.97 -14.89
C TYR A 151 4.43 -5.93 -16.03
N ASP A 152 3.34 -6.68 -15.94
CA ASP A 152 2.25 -6.63 -16.92
C ASP A 152 1.42 -5.35 -16.72
N TYR A 153 1.88 -4.23 -17.26
CA TYR A 153 1.17 -2.94 -17.18
C TYR A 153 0.10 -2.76 -18.26
N GLN A 154 -0.17 -3.78 -19.08
CA GLN A 154 -1.02 -3.68 -20.28
C GLN A 154 -2.37 -4.41 -20.16
N GLY A 155 -2.59 -5.17 -19.09
CA GLY A 155 -3.80 -5.96 -18.89
C GLY A 155 -4.77 -5.40 -17.87
#